data_AF-A0A2A2THD5-F1
#
_entry.id   AF-A0A2A2THD5-F1
#
_cell.length_a   1.000
_cell.length_b   1.000
_cell.length_c   1.000
_cell.angle_alpha   90.00
_cell.angle_beta   90.00
_cell.angle_gamma   90.00
#
_symmetry.space_group_name_H-M   'P 1'
#
loop_
_entity.id
_entity.type
_entity.pdbx_description
1 polymer ?
#
loop_
_entity_poly.entity_id
_entity_poly.type
_entity_poly.pdbx_seq_one_letter_code
_entity_poly.pdbx_strand_id
1 'polypeptide(L)'
;MSLGLTTVKIQLNSSFCGISVNNLQLPESCFLLAIVRMNHIILASAEPEIWCGDDLLAVALNLGQLPALNIILKQTHPIYYSFNECFLNHSTYLTGRLINSCYKDLSK
;
A
#
# COMPACT_ATOMS: atom_id res chain seq x y z
N MET A 1 -4.06 27.06 8.47
CA MET A 1 -3.67 25.90 7.63
C MET A 1 -4.60 24.75 8.01
N SER A 2 -5.31 24.15 7.06
CA SER A 2 -6.23 23.04 7.34
C SER A 2 -5.67 21.77 6.72
N LEU A 3 -5.45 20.76 7.56
CA LEU A 3 -4.99 19.44 7.14
C LEU A 3 -6.19 18.51 6.88
N GLY A 4 -6.04 17.60 5.93
CA GLY A 4 -7.01 16.56 5.63
C GLY A 4 -6.43 15.19 5.98
N LEU A 5 -7.17 14.40 6.74
CA LEU A 5 -6.83 13.00 7.04
C LEU A 5 -7.67 12.07 6.18
N THR A 6 -7.07 10.98 5.73
CA THR A 6 -7.80 9.91 5.05
C THR A 6 -7.29 8.55 5.47
N THR A 7 -8.18 7.57 5.37
CA THR A 7 -7.87 6.16 5.60
C THR A 7 -8.29 5.37 4.37
N VAL A 8 -7.37 4.58 3.84
CA VAL A 8 -7.60 3.79 2.63
C VAL A 8 -7.25 2.33 2.87
N LYS A 9 -8.23 1.45 2.68
CA LYS A 9 -8.03 0.01 2.76
C LYS A 9 -7.37 -0.53 1.49
N ILE A 10 -6.26 -1.24 1.65
CA ILE A 10 -5.52 -1.88 0.55
C ILE A 10 -6.26 -3.14 0.11
N GLN A 11 -6.65 -3.14 -1.16
CA GLN A 11 -7.30 -4.28 -1.80
C GLN A 11 -6.26 -5.29 -2.31
N LEU A 12 -6.69 -6.52 -2.56
CA LEU A 12 -5.83 -7.61 -3.02
C LEU A 12 -5.07 -7.28 -4.31
N ASN A 13 -5.72 -6.55 -5.21
CA ASN A 13 -5.16 -6.10 -6.50
C ASN A 13 -4.58 -4.68 -6.44
N SER A 14 -4.28 -4.16 -5.25
CA SER A 14 -3.63 -2.85 -5.12
C SER A 14 -2.23 -2.86 -5.73
N SER A 15 -1.89 -1.77 -6.41
CA SER A 15 -0.56 -1.58 -7.00
C SER A 15 0.55 -1.37 -5.95
N PHE A 16 0.20 -1.22 -4.67
CA PHE A 16 1.16 -0.97 -3.58
C PHE A 16 1.47 -2.21 -2.74
N CYS A 17 0.80 -3.33 -2.97
CA CYS A 17 1.10 -4.58 -2.26
C CYS A 17 2.57 -4.98 -2.46
N GLY A 18 3.29 -5.22 -1.37
CA GLY A 18 4.72 -5.60 -1.37
C GLY A 18 5.69 -4.42 -1.48
N ILE A 19 5.21 -3.18 -1.55
CA ILE A 19 6.07 -1.99 -1.59
C ILE A 19 6.32 -1.48 -0.16
N SER A 20 7.57 -1.13 0.16
CA SER A 20 7.89 -0.41 1.41
C SER A 20 7.32 1.01 1.36
N VAL A 21 6.77 1.48 2.48
CA VAL A 21 6.21 2.84 2.62
C VAL A 21 7.15 3.94 2.12
N ASN A 22 8.47 3.79 2.29
CA ASN A 22 9.44 4.80 1.83
C ASN A 22 9.53 4.92 0.31
N ASN A 23 9.14 3.88 -0.42
CA ASN A 23 9.15 3.87 -1.88
C ASN A 23 7.83 4.39 -2.47
N LEU A 24 6.86 4.75 -1.62
CA LEU A 24 5.57 5.25 -2.04
C LEU A 24 5.70 6.67 -2.59
N GLN A 25 5.38 6.86 -3.86
CA GLN A 25 5.34 8.18 -4.47
C GLN A 25 3.99 8.84 -4.17
N LEU A 26 3.98 9.78 -3.22
CA LEU A 26 2.83 10.61 -2.88
C LEU A 26 2.94 11.99 -3.53
N PRO A 27 1.81 12.67 -3.77
CA PRO A 27 1.82 14.07 -4.18
C PRO A 27 2.57 14.96 -3.19
N GLU A 28 3.09 16.09 -3.68
CA GLU A 28 3.68 17.11 -2.81
C GLU A 28 2.73 17.48 -1.67
N SER A 29 3.27 17.67 -0.46
CA SER A 29 2.50 18.00 0.74
C SER A 29 1.52 16.91 1.23
N CYS A 30 1.66 15.68 0.74
CA CYS A 30 0.96 14.50 1.25
C CYS A 30 1.94 13.52 1.91
N PHE A 31 1.54 12.90 3.01
CA PHE A 31 2.39 11.99 3.78
C PHE A 31 1.60 10.76 4.23
N LEU A 32 2.25 9.60 4.24
CA LEU A 32 1.74 8.45 4.97
C LEU A 32 2.22 8.55 6.42
N LEU A 33 1.30 8.44 7.37
CA LEU A 33 1.59 8.53 8.79
C LEU A 33 1.79 7.15 9.40
N ALA A 34 0.90 6.22 9.06
CA ALA A 34 0.89 4.88 9.64
C ALA A 34 0.12 3.90 8.75
N ILE A 35 0.34 2.62 9.04
CA ILE A 35 -0.47 1.51 8.58
C ILE A 35 -1.21 0.94 9.79
N VAL A 36 -2.50 0.66 9.65
CA VAL A 36 -3.25 -0.13 10.63
C VAL A 36 -3.39 -1.55 10.10
N ARG A 37 -2.77 -2.51 10.81
CA ARG A 37 -2.79 -3.93 10.48
C ARG A 37 -3.28 -4.73 11.67
N MET A 38 -4.34 -5.52 11.50
CA MET A 38 -4.91 -6.34 12.58
C MET A 38 -5.10 -5.55 13.88
N ASN A 39 -5.66 -4.33 13.78
CA ASN A 39 -5.90 -3.43 14.91
C ASN A 39 -4.65 -2.87 15.62
N HIS A 40 -3.46 -3.01 15.03
CA HIS A 40 -2.21 -2.40 15.50
C HIS A 40 -1.79 -1.26 14.57
N ILE A 41 -1.33 -0.15 15.15
CA ILE A 41 -0.79 0.99 14.42
C ILE A 41 0.72 0.77 14.24
N ILE A 42 1.16 0.72 12.98
CA ILE A 42 2.56 0.62 12.58
C ILE A 42 2.93 1.97 11.98
N LEU A 43 3.86 2.69 12.59
CA LEU A 43 4.29 4.00 12.10
C LEU A 43 5.01 3.88 10.76
N ALA A 44 4.78 4.83 9.86
CA ALA A 44 5.45 4.90 8.56
C ALA A 44 6.99 4.98 8.70
N SER A 45 7.48 5.59 9.79
CA SER A 45 8.90 5.69 10.10
C SER A 45 9.58 4.35 10.41
N ALA A 46 8.82 3.29 10.66
CA ALA A 46 9.34 1.93 10.78
C ALA A 46 9.55 1.25 9.41
N GLU A 47 9.31 1.99 8.32
CA GLU A 47 9.48 1.56 6.93
C GLU A 47 8.74 0.25 6.58
N PRO A 48 7.49 0.03 7.05
CA PRO A 48 6.83 -1.24 6.84
C PRO A 48 6.54 -1.49 5.35
N GLU A 49 6.47 -2.77 4.98
CA GLU A 49 5.90 -3.19 3.70
C GLU A 49 4.37 -3.15 3.76
N ILE A 50 3.75 -2.66 2.69
CA ILE A 50 2.30 -2.57 2.54
C ILE A 50 1.73 -3.92 2.11
N TRP A 51 0.75 -4.44 2.84
CA TRP A 51 0.11 -5.73 2.56
C TRP A 51 -1.38 -5.58 2.24
N CYS A 52 -1.95 -6.56 1.56
CA CYS A 52 -3.39 -6.63 1.34
C CYS A 52 -4.14 -6.64 2.68
N GLY A 53 -5.21 -5.85 2.78
CA GLY A 53 -6.03 -5.74 3.97
C GLY A 53 -5.55 -4.71 4.99
N ASP A 54 -4.36 -4.14 4.80
CA ASP A 54 -3.89 -2.99 5.57
C ASP A 54 -4.78 -1.76 5.35
N ASP A 55 -4.95 -0.96 6.40
CA ASP A 55 -5.54 0.37 6.28
C ASP A 55 -4.43 1.43 6.35
N LEU A 56 -4.22 2.15 5.24
CA LEU A 56 -3.25 3.23 5.14
C LEU A 56 -3.82 4.52 5.73
N LEU A 57 -3.14 5.08 6.73
CA LEU A 57 -3.45 6.38 7.30
C LEU A 57 -2.55 7.44 6.67
N ALA A 58 -3.15 8.33 5.88
CA ALA A 58 -2.44 9.38 5.17
C ALA A 58 -3.00 10.76 5.49
N VAL A 59 -2.15 11.78 5.34
CA VAL A 59 -2.49 13.19 5.56
C VAL A 59 -2.10 14.01 4.33
N ALA A 60 -2.97 14.97 3.98
CA ALA A 60 -2.66 16.03 3.04
C ALA A 60 -2.61 17.36 3.81
N LEU A 61 -1.50 18.09 3.70
CA LEU A 61 -1.36 19.42 4.31
C LEU A 61 -2.21 20.49 3.61
N ASN A 62 -2.72 20.16 2.41
CA ASN A 62 -3.69 20.93 1.68
C ASN A 62 -4.95 20.08 1.42
N LEU A 63 -6.09 20.51 1.96
CA LEU A 63 -7.39 19.84 1.78
C LEU A 63 -7.75 19.59 0.31
N GLY A 64 -7.35 20.48 -0.61
CA GLY A 64 -7.62 20.34 -2.05
C GLY A 64 -6.96 19.12 -2.68
N GLN A 65 -5.92 18.56 -2.06
CA GLN A 65 -5.21 17.36 -2.54
C GLN A 65 -5.77 16.06 -1.99
N LEU A 66 -6.64 16.10 -0.97
CA LEU A 66 -7.20 14.91 -0.34
C LEU A 66 -7.90 13.97 -1.34
N PRO A 67 -8.66 14.45 -2.36
CA PRO A 67 -9.24 13.59 -3.38
C PRO A 67 -8.16 12.89 -4.24
N ALA A 68 -7.13 13.62 -4.65
CA ALA A 68 -6.03 13.09 -5.46
C ALA A 68 -5.23 12.03 -4.69
N LEU A 69 -4.92 12.30 -3.42
CA LEU A 69 -4.29 11.35 -2.51
C LEU A 69 -5.11 10.06 -2.39
N ASN A 70 -6.42 10.17 -2.22
CA ASN A 70 -7.31 9.02 -2.15
C ASN A 70 -7.35 8.20 -3.44
N ILE A 71 -7.33 8.86 -4.61
CA ILE A 71 -7.29 8.16 -5.89
C ILE A 71 -5.98 7.40 -6.04
N ILE A 72 -4.86 8.04 -5.70
CA ILE A 72 -3.53 7.41 -5.78
C ILE A 72 -3.47 6.20 -4.87
N LEU A 73 -3.82 6.32 -3.58
CA LEU A 73 -3.75 5.21 -2.63
C LEU A 73 -4.70 4.05 -2.96
N LYS A 74 -5.75 4.30 -3.77
CA LYS A 74 -6.70 3.29 -4.26
C LYS A 74 -6.32 2.73 -5.64
N GLN A 75 -5.14 3.05 -6.16
CA GLN A 75 -4.70 2.48 -7.43
C GLN A 75 -4.62 0.96 -7.35
N THR A 76 -5.23 0.32 -8.35
CA THR A 76 -5.29 -1.13 -8.50
C THR A 76 -4.86 -1.53 -9.90
N HIS A 77 -4.39 -2.76 -10.02
CA HIS A 77 -4.21 -3.40 -11.32
C HIS A 77 -5.53 -3.98 -11.85
N PRO A 78 -5.76 -3.98 -13.18
CA PRO A 78 -6.96 -4.54 -13.79
C PRO A 78 -7.10 -6.04 -13.52
N ILE A 79 -8.33 -6.53 -13.33
CA ILE A 79 -8.65 -7.86 -12.74
C ILE A 79 -8.11 -9.08 -13.52
N TYR A 80 -7.66 -8.93 -14.77
CA TYR A 80 -6.88 -9.96 -15.49
C TYR A 80 -5.45 -10.14 -14.94
N TYR A 81 -5.10 -9.40 -13.89
CA TYR A 81 -3.84 -9.45 -13.17
C TYR A 81 -3.64 -10.82 -12.52
N SER A 82 -2.78 -11.65 -13.13
CA SER A 82 -2.23 -12.82 -12.46
C SER A 82 -1.08 -12.34 -11.57
N PHE A 83 -1.13 -12.70 -10.28
CA PHE A 83 -0.08 -12.37 -9.30
C PHE A 83 1.31 -12.87 -9.72
N ASN A 84 1.38 -13.81 -10.66
CA ASN A 84 2.60 -14.39 -11.20
C ASN A 84 3.40 -13.44 -12.12
N GLU A 85 2.75 -12.45 -12.76
CA GLU A 85 3.43 -11.64 -13.80
C GLU A 85 4.17 -10.42 -13.24
N CYS A 86 3.85 -9.93 -12.04
CA CYS A 86 4.56 -8.78 -11.47
C CYS A 86 5.94 -9.10 -10.88
N PHE A 87 6.28 -10.38 -10.68
CA PHE A 87 7.63 -10.77 -10.25
C PHE A 87 8.64 -10.91 -11.41
N LEU A 88 8.21 -10.82 -12.67
CA LEU A 88 9.08 -11.10 -13.81
C LEU A 88 10.00 -9.94 -14.24
N ASN A 89 9.79 -8.72 -13.75
CA ASN A 89 10.64 -7.57 -14.14
C ASN A 89 11.53 -7.00 -13.03
N HIS A 90 11.64 -7.66 -11.87
CA HIS A 90 12.55 -7.22 -10.81
C HIS A 90 13.23 -8.36 -10.04
N SER A 91 13.57 -9.47 -10.73
CA SER A 91 14.36 -10.55 -10.17
C SER A 91 15.47 -10.98 -11.12
N THR A 92 16.52 -10.19 -11.21
CA THR A 92 17.83 -10.77 -10.92
C THR A 92 18.14 -10.43 -9.47
N TYR A 93 18.42 -11.47 -8.68
CA TYR A 93 18.88 -11.45 -7.28
C TYR A 93 17.81 -11.52 -6.17
N LEU A 94 17.73 -12.75 -5.61
CA LEU A 94 17.47 -13.13 -4.21
C LEU A 94 16.10 -13.74 -3.85
N THR A 95 16.08 -15.08 -3.94
CA THR A 95 15.59 -16.01 -2.90
C THR A 95 14.10 -16.01 -2.52
N GLY A 96 13.28 -16.72 -3.31
CA GLY A 96 12.77 -18.06 -2.95
C GLY A 96 11.94 -18.31 -1.68
N ARG A 97 11.53 -17.34 -0.85
CA ARG A 97 10.79 -17.66 0.40
C ARG A 97 9.62 -16.78 0.85
N LEU A 98 9.11 -15.84 0.05
CA LEU A 98 7.99 -14.97 0.51
C LEU A 98 6.71 -15.01 -0.34
N ILE A 99 6.65 -15.82 -1.40
CA ILE A 99 5.48 -15.84 -2.32
C ILE A 99 4.23 -16.48 -1.68
N ASN A 100 4.34 -17.13 -0.52
CA ASN A 100 3.23 -17.89 0.08
C ASN A 100 2.41 -17.14 1.14
N SER A 101 2.65 -15.85 1.42
CA SER A 101 2.00 -15.20 2.58
C SER A 101 0.62 -14.61 2.29
N CYS A 102 0.27 -14.29 1.04
CA CYS A 102 -1.04 -13.68 0.73
C CYS A 102 -2.11 -14.68 0.25
N TYR A 103 -1.76 -15.96 0.04
CA TYR A 103 -2.67 -16.97 -0.53
C TYR A 103 -3.13 -18.05 0.46
N LYS A 104 -2.60 -18.11 1.69
CA LYS A 104 -2.93 -19.19 2.63
C LYS A 104 -4.26 -19.05 3.37
N ASP A 105 -4.91 -17.89 3.32
CA ASP A 105 -6.12 -17.63 4.12
C ASP A 105 -7.44 -17.65 3.32
N LEU A 106 -7.41 -17.98 2.02
CA LEU A 106 -8.62 -18.07 1.18
C LEU A 106 -9.04 -19.50 0.81
N SER A 107 -8.47 -20.53 1.44
CA SER A 107 -8.93 -21.91 1.32
C SER A 107 -9.58 -22.40 2.62
N LYS A 108 -10.86 -22.08 2.80
CA LYS A 108 -11.83 -22.93 3.52
C LYS A 108 -13.21 -22.75 2.94
#